data_AF-A0A923Z4E2-F1
#
_entry.id   AF-A0A923Z4E2-F1
#
_cell.length_a   1.000
_cell.length_b   1.000
_cell.length_c   1.000
_cell.angle_alpha   90.00
_cell.angle_beta   90.00
_cell.angle_gamma   90.00
#
_symmetry.space_group_name_H-M   'P 1'
#
loop_
_entity.id
_entity.type
_entity.pdbx_description
1 polymer ?
#
loop_
_entity_poly.entity_id
_entity_poly.type
_entity_poly.pdbx_seq_one_letter_code
_entity_poly.pdbx_strand_id
1 'polypeptide(L)'
;MSSLPDHLDIHLIRILYLLLCEKNVSRVALKLNQPQPSISASLRKLRELTGDPLLVRGARGMVPTQHGESLMRPAKRILDETARLFVRKIPFMAQEEARTFHIAAPDYLDSQFLPNVVA
;
A
#
# COMPACT_ATOMS: atom_id res chain seq x y z
N MET A 1 -17.55 -7.76 16.44
CA MET A 1 -16.11 -7.71 16.16
C MET A 1 -15.84 -8.76 15.10
N SER A 2 -15.47 -8.35 13.88
CA SER A 2 -15.20 -9.30 12.80
C SER A 2 -14.02 -10.17 13.21
N SER A 3 -14.21 -11.48 13.34
CA SER A 3 -13.13 -12.42 13.63
C SER A 3 -12.16 -12.42 12.47
N LEU A 4 -10.93 -11.97 12.70
CA LEU A 4 -9.84 -12.16 11.76
C LEU A 4 -9.66 -13.67 11.56
N PRO A 5 -9.53 -14.16 10.31
CA PRO A 5 -9.25 -15.56 10.08
C PRO A 5 -7.96 -15.95 10.80
N ASP A 6 -7.98 -17.05 11.54
CA ASP A 6 -6.76 -17.67 12.04
C ASP A 6 -5.83 -17.88 10.84
N HIS A 7 -4.59 -17.38 10.91
CA HIS A 7 -3.60 -17.39 9.82
C HIS A 7 -3.67 -16.28 8.75
N LEU A 8 -4.32 -15.14 9.01
CA LEU A 8 -4.08 -13.92 8.21
C LEU A 8 -2.81 -13.21 8.69
N ASP A 9 -1.74 -13.30 7.90
CA ASP A 9 -0.50 -12.56 8.13
C ASP A 9 -0.38 -11.37 7.16
N ILE A 10 0.49 -10.42 7.50
CA ILE A 10 0.71 -9.24 6.65
C ILE A 10 1.36 -9.60 5.30
N HIS A 11 2.07 -10.73 5.25
CA HIS A 11 2.69 -11.22 4.03
C HIS A 11 1.62 -11.58 2.98
N LEU A 12 0.53 -12.21 3.41
CA LEU A 12 -0.61 -12.56 2.55
C LEU A 12 -1.34 -11.32 2.05
N ILE A 13 -1.48 -10.29 2.89
CA ILE A 13 -2.04 -8.98 2.48
C ILE A 13 -1.13 -8.29 1.45
N ARG A 14 0.20 -8.38 1.63
CA ARG A 14 1.18 -7.85 0.67
C ARG A 14 1.07 -8.57 -0.68
N ILE A 15 0.96 -9.91 -0.67
CA ILE A 15 0.76 -10.69 -1.89
C ILE A 15 -0.56 -10.31 -2.58
N LEU A 16 -1.66 -10.20 -1.83
CA LEU A 16 -2.96 -9.79 -2.35
C LEU A 16 -2.85 -8.45 -3.09
N TYR A 17 -2.31 -7.43 -2.43
CA TYR A 17 -2.15 -6.10 -3.02
C TYR A 17 -1.31 -6.14 -4.31
N LEU A 18 -0.16 -6.83 -4.28
CA LEU A 18 0.72 -6.94 -5.45
C LEU A 18 0.06 -7.70 -6.61
N LEU A 19 -0.70 -8.77 -6.35
CA LEU A 19 -1.41 -9.51 -7.39
C LEU A 19 -2.48 -8.66 -8.08
N LEU A 20 -3.22 -7.87 -7.31
CA LEU A 20 -4.25 -6.98 -7.85
C LEU A 20 -3.66 -5.81 -8.65
N CYS A 21 -2.50 -5.29 -8.23
CA CYS A 21 -1.78 -4.25 -8.96
C CYS A 21 -1.12 -4.78 -10.25
N GLU A 22 -0.33 -5.85 -10.15
CA GLU A 22 0.49 -6.36 -11.25
C GLU A 22 -0.30 -7.19 -12.25
N LYS A 23 -1.40 -7.82 -11.80
CA LYS A 23 -2.24 -8.72 -12.60
C LYS A 23 -1.42 -9.83 -13.29
N ASN A 24 -0.30 -10.22 -12.67
CA ASN A 24 0.62 -11.21 -13.20
C ASN A 24 1.34 -11.93 -12.05
N VAL A 25 1.06 -13.22 -11.90
CA VAL A 25 1.60 -14.06 -10.82
C VAL A 25 3.12 -14.17 -10.90
N SER A 26 3.69 -14.38 -12.10
CA SER A 26 5.14 -14.50 -12.31
C SER A 26 5.87 -13.20 -11.97
N ARG A 27 5.29 -12.04 -12.29
CA ARG A 27 5.88 -10.75 -11.95
C ARG A 27 5.88 -10.50 -10.44
N VAL A 28 4.81 -10.89 -9.74
CA VAL A 28 4.76 -10.80 -8.27
C VAL A 28 5.80 -11.74 -7.64
N ALA A 29 5.95 -12.96 -8.16
CA ALA A 29 6.95 -13.91 -7.71
C ALA A 29 8.37 -13.33 -7.80
N LEU A 30 8.70 -12.71 -8.95
CA LEU A 30 9.97 -12.00 -9.14
C LEU A 30 10.12 -10.82 -8.16
N LYS A 31 9.09 -9.96 -7.99
CA LYS A 31 9.15 -8.81 -7.06
C LYS A 31 9.37 -9.21 -5.61
N LEU A 32 8.86 -10.37 -5.21
CA LEU A 32 8.99 -10.88 -3.86
C LEU A 32 10.19 -11.81 -3.66
N ASN A 33 10.99 -12.07 -4.71
CA ASN A 33 12.06 -13.07 -4.71
C ASN A 33 11.57 -14.44 -4.20
N GLN A 34 10.39 -14.86 -4.67
CA GLN A 34 9.75 -16.11 -4.29
C GLN A 34 9.46 -16.98 -5.51
N PRO A 35 9.42 -18.31 -5.37
CA PRO A 35 8.98 -19.20 -6.44
C PRO A 35 7.52 -18.91 -6.83
N GLN A 36 7.21 -18.95 -8.13
CA GLN A 36 5.84 -18.81 -8.64
C GLN A 36 4.83 -19.81 -8.02
N PRO A 37 5.20 -21.08 -7.71
CA PRO A 37 4.31 -21.98 -7.00
C PRO A 37 3.86 -21.45 -5.63
N SER A 38 4.73 -20.76 -4.90
CA SER A 38 4.41 -20.15 -3.61
C SER A 38 3.37 -19.03 -3.76
N ILE A 39 3.55 -18.14 -4.74
CA ILE A 39 2.57 -17.07 -5.01
C ILE A 39 1.22 -17.66 -5.47
N SER A 40 1.25 -18.71 -6.28
CA SER A 40 0.03 -19.42 -6.72
C SER A 40 -0.72 -20.04 -5.55
N ALA A 41 0.00 -20.64 -4.59
CA ALA A 41 -0.57 -21.19 -3.37
C ALA A 41 -1.18 -20.09 -2.49
N SER A 42 -0.52 -18.95 -2.32
CA SER A 42 -1.06 -17.80 -1.61
C SER A 42 -2.32 -17.23 -2.27
N LEU A 43 -2.35 -17.13 -3.61
CA LEU A 43 -3.55 -16.71 -4.35
C LEU A 43 -4.71 -17.71 -4.14
N ARG A 44 -4.44 -19.01 -4.13
CA ARG A 44 -5.45 -20.02 -3.81
C ARG A 44 -6.02 -19.83 -2.40
N LYS A 45 -5.16 -19.67 -1.40
CA LYS A 45 -5.58 -19.40 -0.02
C LYS A 45 -6.41 -18.11 0.08
N LEU A 46 -6.00 -17.05 -0.62
CA LEU A 46 -6.75 -15.79 -0.67
C LEU A 46 -8.16 -16.00 -1.24
N ARG A 47 -8.30 -16.78 -2.32
CA ARG A 47 -9.61 -17.11 -2.92
C ARG A 47 -10.51 -17.89 -1.96
N GLU A 48 -9.93 -18.83 -1.22
CA GLU A 48 -10.65 -19.60 -0.19
C GLU A 48 -11.12 -18.71 0.96
N LEU A 49 -10.29 -17.75 1.40
CA LEU A 49 -10.62 -16.82 2.47
C LEU A 49 -11.65 -15.75 2.06
N THR A 50 -11.60 -15.26 0.83
CA THR A 50 -12.51 -14.21 0.36
C THR A 50 -13.77 -14.74 -0.31
N GLY A 51 -13.79 -16.03 -0.68
CA GLY A 51 -14.87 -16.63 -1.47
C GLY A 51 -14.97 -16.06 -2.89
N ASP A 52 -13.92 -15.43 -3.41
CA ASP A 52 -13.91 -14.74 -4.71
C ASP A 52 -12.67 -15.12 -5.53
N PRO A 53 -12.75 -15.25 -6.87
CA PRO A 53 -11.59 -15.56 -7.71
C PRO A 53 -10.47 -14.52 -7.70
N LEU A 54 -10.76 -13.28 -7.28
CA LEU A 54 -9.92 -12.08 -7.19
C LEU A 54 -9.34 -11.57 -8.51
N LEU A 55 -8.91 -12.48 -9.38
CA LEU A 55 -8.40 -12.23 -10.72
C LEU A 55 -8.99 -13.25 -11.69
N VAL A 56 -9.51 -12.77 -12.82
CA VAL A 56 -10.10 -13.57 -13.91
C VAL A 56 -9.40 -13.27 -15.24
N ARG A 57 -9.52 -14.16 -16.23
CA ARG A 57 -8.96 -13.94 -17.58
C ARG A 57 -9.82 -12.92 -18.32
N GLY A 58 -9.21 -11.80 -18.71
CA GLY A 58 -9.77 -10.82 -19.65
C GLY A 58 -9.05 -10.83 -21.00
N ALA A 59 -9.44 -9.93 -21.91
CA ALA A 59 -8.95 -9.89 -23.29
C ALA A 59 -7.43 -9.67 -23.43
N ARG A 60 -6.79 -8.99 -22.47
CA ARG A 60 -5.36 -8.64 -22.50
C ARG A 60 -4.54 -9.26 -21.36
N GLY A 61 -5.09 -10.27 -20.69
CA GLY A 61 -4.46 -10.90 -19.53
C GLY A 61 -5.40 -10.94 -18.32
N MET A 62 -4.85 -11.14 -17.13
CA MET A 62 -5.64 -11.20 -15.91
C MET A 62 -6.18 -9.81 -15.55
N VAL A 63 -7.40 -9.77 -15.03
CA VAL A 63 -8.04 -8.55 -14.53
C VAL A 63 -8.69 -8.84 -13.18
N PRO A 64 -8.69 -7.88 -12.25
CA PRO A 64 -9.36 -8.06 -10.97
C PRO A 64 -10.88 -8.19 -11.16
N THR A 65 -11.51 -8.96 -10.29
CA THR A 65 -12.96 -8.96 -10.12
C THR A 65 -13.40 -7.64 -9.48
N GLN A 66 -14.70 -7.32 -9.50
CA GLN A 66 -15.23 -6.16 -8.77
C GLN A 66 -14.88 -6.24 -7.27
N HIS A 67 -14.94 -7.45 -6.69
CA HIS A 67 -14.50 -7.69 -5.31
C HIS A 67 -13.00 -7.44 -5.16
N GLY A 68 -12.16 -7.99 -6.04
CA GLY A 68 -10.72 -7.76 -6.05
C GLY A 68 -10.36 -6.28 -6.13
N GLU A 69 -11.03 -5.49 -6.97
CA GLU A 69 -10.82 -4.03 -7.05
C GLU A 69 -11.17 -3.33 -5.73
N SER A 70 -12.27 -3.74 -5.09
CA SER A 70 -12.69 -3.16 -3.80
C SER A 70 -11.67 -3.40 -2.68
N LEU A 71 -10.89 -4.48 -2.76
CA LEU A 71 -9.88 -4.84 -1.76
C LEU A 71 -8.56 -4.09 -1.90
N MET A 72 -8.30 -3.44 -3.05
CA MET A 72 -7.03 -2.76 -3.30
C MET A 72 -6.76 -1.63 -2.30
N ARG A 73 -7.75 -0.75 -2.08
CA ARG A 73 -7.59 0.39 -1.15
C ARG A 73 -7.45 -0.06 0.31
N PRO A 74 -8.30 -0.95 0.85
CA PRO A 74 -8.12 -1.49 2.19
C PRO A 74 -6.77 -2.19 2.39
N ALA A 75 -6.35 -3.04 1.45
CA ALA A 75 -5.07 -3.75 1.55
C ALA A 75 -3.89 -2.77 1.58
N LYS A 76 -3.88 -1.76 0.70
CA LYS A 76 -2.86 -0.72 0.71
C LYS A 76 -2.81 0.02 2.05
N ARG A 77 -3.97 0.42 2.59
CA ARG A 77 -4.04 1.13 3.87
C ARG A 77 -3.44 0.31 5.01
N ILE A 78 -3.74 -0.99 5.09
CA ILE A 78 -3.17 -1.86 6.12
C ILE A 78 -1.64 -1.92 6.01
N LEU A 79 -1.11 -2.05 4.79
CA LEU A 79 0.33 -2.08 4.55
C LEU A 79 0.99 -0.75 4.92
N ASP A 80 0.38 0.38 4.55
CA ASP A 80 0.87 1.72 4.86
C ASP A 80 0.88 1.99 6.37
N GLU A 81 -0.21 1.64 7.08
CA GLU A 81 -0.29 1.78 8.54
C GLU A 81 0.73 0.89 9.25
N THR A 82 0.93 -0.33 8.76
CA THR A 82 1.95 -1.21 9.34
C THR A 82 3.35 -0.69 9.09
N ALA A 83 3.62 -0.15 7.88
CA ALA A 83 4.90 0.48 7.59
C ALA A 83 5.20 1.65 8.55
N ARG A 84 4.18 2.46 8.89
CA ARG A 84 4.31 3.56 9.88
C ARG A 84 4.75 3.09 11.26
N LEU A 85 4.43 1.87 11.68
CA LEU A 85 4.89 1.31 12.96
C LEU A 85 6.41 1.13 13.02
N PHE A 86 7.06 0.94 11.87
CA PHE A 86 8.50 0.69 11.76
C PHE A 86 9.27 1.89 11.22
N VAL A 87 8.59 2.99 10.87
CA VAL A 87 9.26 4.26 10.61
C VAL A 87 9.91 4.70 11.91
N ARG A 88 11.25 4.75 11.93
CA ARG A 88 12.00 5.36 13.03
C ARG A 88 11.43 6.76 13.25
N LYS A 89 10.89 7.02 14.44
CA LYS A 89 10.72 8.39 14.93
C LYS A 89 12.12 8.96 15.11
N ILE A 90 12.70 9.47 14.03
CA ILE A 90 13.82 10.39 14.16
C ILE A 90 13.20 11.59 14.89
N PRO A 91 13.68 11.96 16.09
CA PRO A 91 13.22 13.18 16.71
C PRO A 91 13.44 14.29 15.70
N PHE A 92 12.39 15.05 15.38
CA PHE A 92 12.53 16.20 14.50
C PHE A 92 13.43 17.21 15.23
N MET A 93 14.71 17.19 14.90
CA MET A 93 15.71 18.12 15.41
C MET A 93 15.79 19.26 14.41
N ALA A 94 14.94 20.27 14.62
CA ALA A 94 14.86 21.45 13.75
C ALA A 94 16.24 22.11 13.52
N GLN A 95 17.15 21.97 14.48
CA GLN A 95 18.50 22.52 14.43
C GLN A 95 19.47 21.71 13.55
N GLU A 96 19.17 20.44 13.27
CA GLU A 96 20.02 19.53 12.48
C GLU A 96 19.48 19.28 11.07
N GLU A 97 18.24 19.68 10.79
CA GLU A 97 17.54 19.40 9.54
C GLU A 97 17.56 20.60 8.58
N ALA A 98 18.49 20.60 7.62
CA ALA A 98 18.53 21.58 6.54
C ALA A 98 17.56 21.19 5.41
N ARG A 99 16.26 21.51 5.57
CA ARG A 99 15.26 21.38 4.50
C ARG A 99 14.82 22.73 3.97
N THR A 100 14.70 22.84 2.64
CA THR A 100 14.12 24.02 1.99
C THR A 100 12.63 23.80 1.79
N PHE A 101 11.81 24.67 2.40
CA PHE A 101 10.36 24.70 2.19
C PHE A 101 10.01 25.83 1.24
N HIS A 102 9.32 25.52 0.15
CA HIS A 102 8.77 26.54 -0.76
C HIS A 102 7.36 26.88 -0.28
N ILE A 103 7.18 28.10 0.22
CA ILE A 103 5.89 28.60 0.70
C ILE A 103 5.32 29.51 -0.39
N ALA A 104 4.13 29.15 -0.91
CA ALA A 104 3.37 30.01 -1.80
C ALA A 104 2.19 30.60 -1.01
N ALA A 105 2.05 31.92 -1.03
CA ALA A 105 0.95 32.62 -0.40
C ALA A 105 0.32 33.61 -1.40
N PRO A 106 -1.01 33.79 -1.38
CA PRO A 106 -1.65 34.90 -2.07
C PRO A 106 -1.16 36.26 -1.55
N ASP A 107 -1.09 37.27 -2.43
CA ASP A 107 -0.53 38.61 -2.15
C ASP A 107 -1.08 39.28 -0.88
N TYR A 108 -2.33 39.01 -0.51
CA TYR A 108 -2.95 39.58 0.69
C TYR A 108 -2.43 38.98 2.02
N LEU A 109 -1.70 37.87 1.99
CA LEU A 109 -1.03 37.28 3.16
C LEU A 109 0.47 37.63 3.24
N ASP A 110 1.02 38.28 2.22
CA ASP A 110 2.47 38.47 2.07
C ASP A 110 3.06 39.35 3.19
N SER A 111 2.45 40.50 3.47
CA SER A 111 3.05 41.51 4.36
C SER A 111 2.88 41.25 5.85
N GLN A 112 1.84 40.52 6.27
CA GLN A 112 1.52 40.31 7.70
C GLN A 112 1.72 38.86 8.17
N PHE A 113 1.68 37.88 7.28
CA PHE A 113 1.71 36.46 7.67
C PHE A 113 3.07 35.80 7.40
N LEU A 114 3.66 36.01 6.22
CA LEU A 114 4.94 35.36 5.88
C LEU A 114 6.11 35.69 6.82
N PRO A 115 6.29 36.95 7.30
CA PRO A 115 7.35 37.26 8.26
C PRO A 115 7.24 36.47 9.56
N ASN A 116 6.03 36.13 10.01
CA ASN A 116 5.79 35.41 11.26
C ASN A 116 5.98 33.89 11.13
N VAL A 117 6.04 33.36 9.90
CA VAL A 117 6.20 31.91 9.65
C VAL A 117 7.67 31.52 9.43
N VAL A 118 8.50 32.47 9.00
CA VAL A 118 9.92 32.25 8.69
C VAL A 118 10.85 32.69 9.83
N ALA A 119 10.34 33.41 10.83
CA ALA A 119 11.09 33.92 11.98
C ALA A 119 11.34 32.87 13.07
#